data_AF-A0A6H9V2T0-F1
#
_entry.id   AF-A0A6H9V2T0-F1
#
_cell.length_a   1.000
_cell.length_b   1.000
_cell.length_c   1.000
_cell.angle_alpha   90.00
_cell.angle_beta   90.00
_cell.angle_gamma   90.00
#
_symmetry.space_group_name_H-M   'P 1'
#
loop_
_entity.id
_entity.type
_entity.pdbx_description
1 polymer ?
#
loop_
_entity_poly.entity_id
_entity_poly.type
_entity_poly.pdbx_seq_one_letter_code
_entity_poly.pdbx_strand_id
1 'polypeptide(L)'
;MSDSQIPQDDGIQIDDVKAVRREGRDELKALLRAQIDIGKARREPPVKPKPPPPPGHRPGAWPTGTSPPGPPPEWSRPKAEWDAAVRHYRNTEHQPDQPCDCGNCPKENR
;
A
#
# COMPACT_ATOMS: atom_id res chain seq x y z
N MET A 1 54.54 -23.59 3.16
CA MET A 1 53.11 -23.20 3.05
C MET A 1 52.93 -21.88 3.76
N SER A 2 53.46 -20.80 3.19
CA SER A 2 53.41 -19.45 3.75
C SER A 2 52.58 -18.57 2.81
N ASP A 3 51.26 -18.70 2.90
CA ASP A 3 50.33 -17.70 2.36
C ASP A 3 50.12 -16.62 3.42
N SER A 4 51.20 -15.89 3.70
CA SER A 4 51.14 -14.65 4.46
C SER A 4 51.16 -13.52 3.45
N GLN A 5 49.99 -12.98 3.13
CA GLN A 5 49.72 -11.55 2.93
C GLN A 5 48.50 -11.35 2.04
N ILE A 6 47.39 -10.96 2.67
CA ILE A 6 46.45 -10.02 2.05
C ILE A 6 46.82 -8.65 2.64
N PRO A 7 47.62 -7.81 1.97
CA PRO A 7 47.87 -6.46 2.46
C PRO A 7 46.65 -5.57 2.16
N GLN A 8 46.02 -5.07 3.25
CA GLN A 8 45.38 -3.75 3.45
C GLN A 8 44.42 -3.25 2.33
N ASP A 9 43.16 -2.91 2.56
CA ASP A 9 42.56 -2.13 3.65
C ASP A 9 41.08 -2.00 3.24
N ASP A 10 40.11 -2.53 4.00
CA ASP A 10 38.67 -2.23 3.82
C ASP A 10 37.72 -2.95 4.80
N GLY A 11 38.20 -3.84 5.69
CA GLY A 11 37.31 -4.63 6.55
C GLY A 11 37.91 -5.16 7.85
N ILE A 12 37.01 -5.50 8.79
CA ILE A 12 37.32 -6.11 10.09
C ILE A 12 38.01 -7.46 9.87
N GLN A 13 39.16 -7.68 10.51
CA GLN A 13 39.93 -8.89 10.34
C GLN A 13 39.31 -10.04 11.14
N ILE A 14 39.59 -11.27 10.72
CA ILE A 14 39.07 -12.48 11.40
C ILE A 14 39.51 -12.51 12.87
N ASP A 15 40.72 -12.01 13.16
CA ASP A 15 41.24 -11.98 14.53
C ASP A 15 40.57 -10.91 15.39
N ASP A 16 40.11 -9.80 14.81
CA ASP A 16 39.30 -8.79 15.50
C ASP A 16 37.93 -9.38 15.88
N VAL A 17 37.29 -10.12 14.96
CA VAL A 17 36.01 -10.80 15.25
C VAL A 17 36.16 -11.81 16.37
N LYS A 18 37.29 -12.55 16.40
CA LYS A 18 37.58 -13.49 17.48
C LYS A 18 37.82 -12.77 18.81
N ALA A 19 38.48 -11.63 18.81
CA ALA A 19 38.70 -10.81 20.01
C ALA A 19 37.36 -10.30 20.57
N VAL A 20 36.52 -9.67 19.74
CA VAL A 20 35.20 -9.16 20.15
C VAL A 20 34.27 -10.29 20.62
N ARG A 21 34.37 -11.48 20.01
CA ARG A 21 33.62 -12.66 20.46
C ARG A 21 34.03 -13.14 21.86
N ARG A 22 35.27 -12.89 22.29
CA ARG A 22 35.73 -13.18 23.66
C ARG A 22 35.23 -12.14 24.67
N GLU A 23 35.08 -10.89 24.23
CA GLU A 23 34.56 -9.78 25.04
C GLU A 23 33.07 -9.92 25.36
N GLY A 24 32.28 -10.44 24.40
CA GLY A 24 30.90 -10.80 24.67
C GLY A 24 30.01 -10.85 23.44
N ARG A 25 28.82 -11.44 23.60
CA ARG A 25 27.82 -11.56 22.53
C ARG A 25 27.26 -10.19 22.11
N ASP A 26 27.12 -9.27 23.06
CA ASP A 26 26.53 -7.96 22.81
C ASP A 26 27.48 -7.04 22.04
N GLU A 27 28.78 -7.09 22.35
CA GLU A 27 29.82 -6.36 21.62
C GLU A 27 29.93 -6.84 20.16
N LEU A 28 29.90 -8.16 19.95
CA LEU A 28 29.88 -8.72 18.61
C LEU A 28 28.64 -8.28 17.81
N LYS A 29 27.49 -8.19 18.48
CA LYS A 29 26.24 -7.73 17.86
C LYS A 29 26.29 -6.24 17.51
N ALA A 30 26.89 -5.41 18.36
CA ALA A 30 27.08 -3.99 18.11
C ALA A 30 28.00 -3.76 16.91
N LEU A 31 29.12 -4.47 16.86
CA LEU A 31 30.09 -4.43 15.76
C LEU A 31 29.44 -4.75 14.41
N LEU A 32 28.68 -5.86 14.33
CA LEU A 32 28.02 -6.28 13.10
C LEU A 32 26.94 -5.29 12.63
N ARG A 33 26.22 -4.66 13.57
CA ARG A 33 25.25 -3.61 13.23
C ARG A 33 25.94 -2.37 12.66
N ALA A 34 27.03 -1.93 13.28
CA ALA A 34 27.79 -0.80 12.78
C ALA A 34 28.32 -1.04 11.36
N GLN A 35 28.81 -2.25 11.06
CA GLN A 35 29.21 -2.60 9.68
C GLN A 35 28.07 -2.53 8.67
N ILE A 36 26.88 -3.01 9.04
CA ILE A 36 25.69 -2.94 8.19
C ILE A 36 25.31 -1.48 7.91
N ASP A 37 25.36 -0.62 8.93
CA ASP A 37 24.99 0.78 8.81
C ASP A 37 25.99 1.55 7.93
N ILE A 38 27.29 1.30 8.09
CA ILE A 38 28.33 1.84 7.19
C ILE A 38 28.09 1.39 5.74
N GLY A 39 27.78 0.10 5.55
CA GLY A 39 27.49 -0.46 4.23
C GLY A 39 26.23 0.13 3.59
N LYS A 40 25.19 0.42 4.39
CA LYS A 40 23.98 1.10 3.92
C LYS A 40 24.27 2.55 3.53
N ALA A 41 24.98 3.29 4.37
CA ALA A 41 25.34 4.67 4.10
C ALA A 41 26.15 4.84 2.80
N ARG A 42 27.02 3.87 2.47
CA ARG A 42 27.76 3.85 1.19
C ARG A 42 26.87 3.60 -0.03
N ARG A 43 25.78 2.86 0.12
CA ARG A 43 24.87 2.47 -0.99
C ARG A 43 23.75 3.47 -1.20
N GLU A 44 23.38 4.23 -0.18
CA GLU A 44 22.26 5.15 -0.24
C GLU A 44 22.68 6.44 -0.96
N PRO A 45 22.16 6.71 -2.18
CA PRO A 45 22.47 7.96 -2.85
C PRO A 45 21.90 9.13 -2.02
N PRO A 46 22.54 10.31 -2.03
CA PRO A 46 22.02 11.46 -1.33
C PRO A 46 20.59 11.75 -1.81
N VAL A 47 19.66 11.87 -0.86
CA VAL A 47 18.26 12.14 -1.17
C VAL A 47 18.18 13.48 -1.90
N LYS A 48 17.94 13.43 -3.21
CA LYS A 48 17.70 14.64 -3.99
C LYS A 48 16.36 15.23 -3.52
N PRO A 49 16.31 16.53 -3.17
CA PRO A 49 15.05 17.17 -2.83
C PRO A 49 14.09 17.02 -4.01
N LYS A 50 12.85 16.62 -3.73
CA LYS A 50 11.82 16.56 -4.77
C LYS A 50 11.60 17.97 -5.32
N PRO A 51 11.47 18.13 -6.65
CA PRO A 51 11.10 19.42 -7.22
C PRO A 51 9.74 19.87 -6.65
N PRO A 52 9.53 21.19 -6.50
CA PRO A 52 8.24 21.71 -6.07
C PRO A 52 7.15 21.32 -7.08
N PRO A 53 5.92 21.02 -6.62
CA PRO A 53 4.82 20.74 -7.52
C PRO A 53 4.50 21.98 -8.38
N PRO A 54 4.02 21.80 -9.62
CA PRO A 54 3.64 22.93 -10.47
C PRO A 54 2.44 23.69 -9.87
N PRO A 55 2.32 25.00 -10.13
CA PRO A 55 1.21 25.81 -9.62
C PRO A 55 -0.13 25.23 -10.08
N GLY A 56 -1.06 25.05 -9.12
CA GLY A 56 -2.39 24.48 -9.38
C GLY A 56 -2.48 22.95 -9.24
N HIS A 57 -1.38 22.24 -9.01
CA HIS A 57 -1.40 20.80 -8.80
C HIS A 57 -2.00 20.42 -7.44
N ARG A 58 -3.19 19.81 -7.45
CA ARG A 58 -3.81 19.21 -6.26
C ARG A 58 -3.64 17.69 -6.32
N PRO A 59 -3.07 17.03 -5.29
CA PRO A 59 -2.98 15.58 -5.24
C PRO A 59 -4.35 14.93 -5.48
N GLY A 60 -4.44 13.99 -6.41
CA GLY A 60 -5.69 13.31 -6.79
C GLY A 60 -6.60 14.09 -7.74
N ALA A 61 -6.26 15.34 -8.10
CA ALA A 61 -6.99 16.07 -9.12
C ALA A 61 -6.47 15.72 -10.52
N TRP A 62 -7.40 15.53 -11.45
CA TRP A 62 -7.07 15.38 -12.86
C TRP A 62 -6.59 16.71 -13.45
N PRO A 63 -5.70 16.68 -14.45
CA PRO A 63 -5.33 17.87 -15.21
C PRO A 63 -6.55 18.64 -15.71
N THR A 64 -6.44 19.97 -15.79
CA THR A 64 -7.50 20.83 -16.33
C THR A 64 -7.86 20.40 -17.76
N GLY A 65 -9.14 20.15 -18.02
CA GLY A 65 -9.62 19.65 -19.31
C GLY A 65 -9.65 18.13 -19.43
N THR A 66 -9.29 17.40 -18.37
CA THR A 66 -9.42 15.94 -18.30
C THR A 66 -10.34 15.52 -17.15
N SER A 67 -11.04 14.42 -17.33
CA SER A 67 -11.92 13.82 -16.33
C SER A 67 -11.49 12.38 -16.07
N PRO A 68 -11.74 11.84 -14.87
CA PRO A 68 -11.56 10.41 -14.63
C PRO A 68 -12.37 9.59 -15.64
N PRO A 69 -11.91 8.38 -15.99
CA PRO A 69 -12.76 7.44 -16.71
C PRO A 69 -14.06 7.26 -15.93
N GLY A 70 -15.19 7.37 -16.63
CA GLY A 70 -16.51 7.14 -16.04
C GLY A 70 -16.60 5.71 -15.47
N PRO A 71 -17.55 5.46 -14.56
CA PRO A 71 -17.79 4.11 -14.07
C PRO A 71 -18.06 3.18 -15.26
N PRO A 72 -17.52 1.95 -15.23
CA PRO A 72 -17.78 0.97 -16.29
C PRO A 72 -19.28 0.78 -16.53
N PRO A 73 -19.72 0.61 -17.80
CA PRO A 73 -21.14 0.51 -18.14
C PRO A 73 -21.84 -0.69 -17.47
N GLU A 74 -21.11 -1.75 -17.12
CA GLU A 74 -21.63 -2.88 -16.35
C GLU A 74 -22.06 -2.52 -14.92
N TRP A 75 -21.61 -1.37 -14.39
CA TRP A 75 -22.04 -0.85 -13.09
C TRP A 75 -23.25 0.09 -13.20
N SER A 76 -23.64 0.47 -14.43
CA SER A 76 -24.81 1.30 -14.67
C SER A 76 -26.05 0.42 -14.80
N ARG A 77 -26.92 0.43 -13.77
CA ARG A 77 -28.23 -0.22 -13.88
C ARG A 77 -29.18 0.65 -14.73
N PRO A 78 -29.97 0.05 -15.62
CA PRO A 78 -31.04 0.77 -16.32
C PRO A 78 -31.98 1.46 -15.33
N LYS A 79 -32.44 2.67 -15.67
CA LYS A 79 -33.33 3.45 -14.80
C LYS A 79 -34.57 2.68 -14.35
N ALA A 80 -35.17 1.89 -15.24
CA ALA A 80 -36.36 1.09 -14.94
C ALA A 80 -36.10 0.04 -13.85
N GLU A 81 -34.92 -0.58 -13.84
CA GLU A 81 -34.53 -1.58 -12.84
C GLU A 81 -34.27 -0.92 -11.49
N TRP A 82 -33.62 0.24 -11.48
CA TRP A 82 -33.42 1.03 -10.26
C TRP A 82 -34.74 1.50 -9.64
N ASP A 83 -35.64 2.02 -10.48
CA ASP A 83 -36.96 2.48 -10.04
C ASP A 83 -37.80 1.33 -9.46
N ALA A 84 -37.68 0.12 -10.01
CA ALA A 84 -38.31 -1.08 -9.47
C ALA A 84 -37.72 -1.48 -8.11
N ALA A 85 -36.40 -1.47 -7.96
CA ALA A 85 -35.72 -1.80 -6.71
C ALA A 85 -36.05 -0.78 -5.60
N VAL A 86 -36.06 0.51 -5.91
CA VAL A 86 -36.43 1.57 -4.96
C VAL A 86 -37.90 1.43 -4.53
N ARG A 87 -38.79 1.09 -5.46
CA ARG A 87 -40.21 0.85 -5.14
C ARG A 87 -40.36 -0.35 -4.21
N HIS A 88 -39.67 -1.45 -4.50
CA HIS A 88 -39.65 -2.62 -3.63
C HIS A 88 -39.18 -2.28 -2.22
N TYR A 89 -38.04 -1.58 -2.09
CA TYR A 89 -37.51 -1.15 -0.79
C TYR A 89 -38.50 -0.31 0.02
N ARG A 90 -39.13 0.69 -0.62
CA ARG A 90 -40.14 1.55 0.04
C ARG A 90 -41.35 0.76 0.51
N ASN A 91 -41.81 -0.20 -0.28
CA ASN A 91 -42.94 -1.04 0.09
C ASN A 91 -42.58 -1.92 1.30
N THR A 92 -41.39 -2.54 1.30
CA THR A 92 -40.95 -3.39 2.41
C THR A 92 -40.70 -2.63 3.72
N GLU A 93 -40.19 -1.40 3.65
CA GLU A 93 -39.82 -0.63 4.85
C GLU A 93 -40.90 0.29 5.38
N HIS A 94 -41.75 0.84 4.50
CA HIS A 94 -42.67 1.91 4.88
C HIS A 94 -44.14 1.60 4.59
N GLN A 95 -44.44 0.58 3.79
CA GLN A 95 -45.82 0.25 3.39
C GLN A 95 -46.03 -1.27 3.26
N PRO A 96 -45.79 -2.06 4.32
CA PRO A 96 -45.86 -3.52 4.26
C PRO A 96 -47.28 -4.06 3.99
N ASP A 97 -48.32 -3.29 4.33
CA ASP A 97 -49.72 -3.68 4.23
C ASP A 97 -50.41 -3.19 2.94
N GLN A 98 -49.70 -2.44 2.08
CA GLN A 98 -50.23 -2.01 0.79
C GLN A 98 -50.09 -3.15 -0.23
N PRO A 99 -51.13 -3.43 -1.05
CA PRO A 99 -51.04 -4.46 -2.07
C PRO A 99 -49.89 -4.14 -3.04
N CYS A 100 -49.02 -5.13 -3.24
CA CYS A 100 -47.84 -5.01 -4.07
C CYS A 100 -48.24 -4.84 -5.55
N ASP A 101 -48.21 -3.61 -6.07
CA ASP A 101 -48.32 -3.31 -7.51
C ASP A 101 -47.13 -3.85 -8.33
N CYS A 102 -46.09 -4.35 -7.65
CA CYS A 102 -45.04 -5.14 -8.26
C CYS A 102 -45.51 -6.60 -8.26
N GLY A 103 -45.73 -7.21 -9.44
CA GLY A 103 -46.10 -8.62 -9.63
C GLY A 103 -45.07 -9.65 -9.13
N ASN A 104 -44.54 -9.48 -7.94
CA ASN A 104 -43.63 -10.35 -7.22
C ASN A 104 -43.95 -10.30 -5.71
N CYS A 105 -45.21 -10.53 -5.34
CA CYS A 105 -45.57 -10.79 -3.94
C CYS A 105 -45.10 -12.21 -3.54
N PRO A 106 -44.63 -12.44 -2.31
CA PRO A 106 -44.45 -13.80 -1.79
C PRO A 106 -45.79 -14.53 -1.81
N LYS A 107 -45.76 -15.84 -2.13
CA LYS A 107 -46.95 -16.68 -2.40
C LYS A 107 -48.00 -16.70 -1.29
N GLU A 108 -47.66 -16.25 -0.09
CA GLU A 108 -48.51 -16.26 1.10
C GLU A 108 -49.61 -15.19 1.06
N ASN A 109 -49.48 -14.16 0.22
CA ASN A 109 -50.45 -13.06 0.10
C ASN A 109 -51.09 -12.94 -1.31
N ARG A 110 -51.24 -14.06 -2.04
CA ARG A 110 -51.99 -14.10 -3.31
C ARG A 110 -53.46 -14.46 -3.08
#